data_AF-A0A916SEV5-F1
#
_entry.id   AF-A0A916SEV5-F1
#
_cell.length_a   1.000
_cell.length_b   1.000
_cell.length_c   1.000
_cell.angle_alpha   90.00
_cell.angle_beta   90.00
_cell.angle_gamma   90.00
#
_symmetry.space_group_name_H-M   'P 1'
#
loop_
_entity.id
_entity.type
_entity.pdbx_description
1 polymer ?
#
loop_
_entity_poly.entity_id
_entity_poly.type
_entity_poly.pdbx_seq_one_letter_code
_entity_poly.pdbx_strand_id
1 'polypeptide(L)'
;MEERMMYFIRRRNKLLVPIIILVFLFYFMLPLSLIFLPDVMNQTSFIPGITWAWLYAFLQIPMTWTVGWIYHIKAKKFDEQIEKWEREESV
;
A
#
# COMPACT_ATOMS: atom_id res chain seq x y z
N MET A 1 26.57 4.47 -18.61
CA MET A 1 25.19 4.97 -18.46
C MET A 1 24.22 3.91 -17.93
N GLU A 2 24.30 2.67 -18.42
CA GLU A 2 23.42 1.57 -17.96
C GLU A 2 23.57 1.21 -16.47
N GLU A 3 24.79 1.27 -15.91
CA GLU A 3 25.02 0.99 -14.49
C GLU A 3 24.34 2.01 -13.55
N ARG A 4 24.28 3.30 -13.93
CA ARG A 4 23.60 4.34 -13.15
C ARG A 4 22.08 4.16 -13.18
N MET A 5 21.51 3.78 -14.33
CA MET A 5 20.08 3.44 -14.44
C MET A 5 19.69 2.24 -13.56
N MET A 6 20.51 1.20 -13.53
CA MET A 6 20.27 0.01 -12.70
C MET A 6 20.30 0.32 -11.20
N TYR A 7 21.18 1.20 -10.73
CA TYR A 7 21.21 1.66 -9.34
C TYR A 7 19.90 2.37 -8.95
N PHE A 8 19.40 3.25 -9.83
CA PHE A 8 18.14 3.97 -9.64
C PHE A 8 16.92 3.04 -9.64
N ILE A 9 16.83 2.10 -10.57
CA ILE A 9 15.74 1.12 -10.65
C ILE A 9 15.73 0.18 -9.43
N ARG A 10 16.90 -0.22 -8.94
CA ARG A 10 17.02 -1.13 -7.78
C ARG A 10 16.64 -0.44 -6.47
N ARG A 11 16.82 0.89 -6.36
CA ARG A 11 16.34 1.70 -5.24
C ARG A 11 14.81 1.93 -5.29
N ARG A 12 14.23 2.04 -6.49
CA ARG A 12 12.77 2.10 -6.73
C ARG A 12 12.04 0.84 -6.22
N ASN A 13 12.59 -0.35 -6.49
CA ASN A 13 11.91 -1.61 -6.16
C ASN A 13 11.86 -1.92 -4.66
N LYS A 14 12.88 -1.55 -3.86
CA LYS A 14 12.87 -1.80 -2.40
C LYS A 14 11.75 -1.05 -1.67
N LEU A 15 11.20 -0.02 -2.29
CA LEU A 15 10.12 0.80 -1.73
C LEU A 15 8.72 0.32 -2.12
N LEU A 16 8.59 -0.30 -3.30
CA LEU A 16 7.34 -0.92 -3.76
C LEU A 16 7.06 -2.23 -3.02
N VAL A 17 8.10 -2.99 -2.69
CA VAL A 17 7.99 -4.29 -2.00
C VAL A 17 7.17 -4.22 -0.70
N PRO A 18 7.43 -3.33 0.27
CA PRO A 18 6.63 -3.30 1.52
C PRO A 18 5.18 -2.89 1.30
N ILE A 19 4.91 -2.00 0.32
CA ILE A 19 3.55 -1.58 -0.01
C ILE A 19 2.76 -2.75 -0.61
N ILE A 20 3.37 -3.46 -1.57
CA ILE A 20 2.77 -4.64 -2.20
C ILE A 20 2.51 -5.71 -1.14
N ILE A 21 3.46 -5.97 -0.23
CA ILE A 21 3.29 -6.91 0.87
C ILE A 21 2.13 -6.51 1.79
N LEU A 22 1.99 -5.23 2.12
CA LEU A 22 0.90 -4.73 2.97
C LEU A 22 -0.46 -4.91 2.30
N VAL A 23 -0.56 -4.61 1.00
CA VAL A 23 -1.78 -4.81 0.22
C VAL A 23 -2.12 -6.30 0.12
N PHE A 24 -1.14 -7.15 -0.15
CA PHE A 24 -1.31 -8.59 -0.19
C PHE A 24 -1.76 -9.16 1.16
N LEU A 25 -1.16 -8.71 2.26
CA LEU A 25 -1.56 -9.10 3.61
C LEU A 25 -3.01 -8.70 3.87
N PHE A 26 -3.42 -7.47 3.57
CA PHE A 26 -4.80 -7.04 3.74
C PHE A 26 -5.78 -7.79 2.83
N TYR A 27 -5.38 -8.07 1.59
CA TYR A 27 -6.18 -8.83 0.65
C TYR A 27 -6.43 -10.24 1.15
N PHE A 28 -5.42 -10.92 1.70
CA PHE A 28 -5.56 -12.25 2.27
C PHE A 28 -6.17 -12.26 3.67
N MET A 29 -6.00 -11.18 4.44
CA MET A 29 -6.56 -11.06 5.78
C MET A 29 -8.09 -11.14 5.76
N LEU A 30 -8.74 -10.58 4.73
CA LEU A 30 -10.20 -10.60 4.58
C LEU A 30 -10.78 -12.03 4.37
N PRO A 31 -10.31 -12.85 3.41
CA PRO A 31 -10.72 -14.26 3.30
C PRO A 31 -10.27 -15.08 4.51
N LEU A 32 -9.12 -14.78 5.14
CA LEU A 32 -8.72 -15.47 6.37
C LEU A 32 -9.72 -15.22 7.50
N SER A 33 -10.12 -13.96 7.72
CA SER A 33 -11.09 -13.65 8.77
C SER A 33 -12.47 -14.22 8.46
N LEU A 34 -12.87 -14.30 7.18
CA LEU A 34 -14.10 -14.99 6.75
C LEU A 34 -14.09 -16.48 7.10
N ILE A 35 -12.93 -17.14 6.96
CA ILE A 35 -12.78 -18.59 7.21
C ILE A 35 -12.61 -18.90 8.70
N PHE A 36 -11.85 -18.08 9.44
CA PHE A 36 -11.56 -18.32 10.86
C PHE A 36 -12.67 -17.84 11.81
N LEU A 37 -13.40 -16.79 11.42
CA LEU A 37 -14.46 -16.19 12.24
C LEU A 37 -15.79 -16.11 11.47
N PRO A 38 -16.27 -17.22 10.86
CA PRO A 38 -17.48 -17.21 10.06
C PRO A 38 -18.69 -16.81 10.91
N ASP A 39 -18.78 -17.25 12.17
CA ASP A 39 -19.89 -16.89 13.06
C ASP A 39 -19.91 -15.40 13.41
N VAL A 40 -18.75 -14.77 13.65
CA VAL A 40 -18.67 -13.32 13.92
C VAL A 40 -18.90 -12.52 12.64
N MET A 41 -18.44 -13.02 11.49
CA MET A 41 -18.64 -12.34 10.20
C MET A 41 -20.05 -12.51 9.63
N ASN A 42 -20.74 -13.62 9.91
CA ASN A 42 -22.11 -13.87 9.47
C ASN A 42 -23.14 -13.45 10.53
N GLN A 43 -22.71 -13.20 11.78
CA GLN A 43 -23.54 -12.53 12.77
C GLN A 43 -23.87 -11.12 12.28
N THR A 44 -25.18 -10.85 12.25
CA THR A 44 -25.73 -9.53 12.01
C THR A 44 -25.17 -8.60 13.07
N SER A 45 -24.41 -7.60 12.64
CA SER A 45 -23.97 -6.55 13.55
C SER A 45 -25.17 -5.62 13.87
N PHE A 46 -24.93 -4.47 14.49
CA PHE A 46 -25.93 -3.49 14.98
C PHE A 46 -27.08 -3.10 14.00
N ILE A 47 -27.01 -3.48 12.72
CA ILE A 47 -28.01 -3.24 11.68
C ILE A 47 -28.39 -4.59 11.04
N PRO A 48 -29.69 -4.95 10.94
CA PRO A 48 -30.12 -6.17 10.25
C PRO A 48 -29.67 -6.13 8.79
N GLY A 49 -28.84 -7.09 8.38
CA GLY A 49 -28.32 -7.21 7.01
C GLY A 49 -26.88 -6.68 6.78
N ILE A 50 -26.26 -6.00 7.75
CA ILE A 50 -24.86 -5.56 7.63
C ILE A 50 -23.96 -6.46 8.51
N THR A 51 -23.08 -7.20 7.83
CA THR A 51 -22.11 -8.10 8.43
C THR A 51 -20.80 -7.39 8.78
N TRP A 52 -19.99 -7.97 9.65
CA TRP A 52 -18.62 -7.48 9.88
C TRP A 52 -17.74 -7.51 8.61
N ALA A 53 -18.11 -8.33 7.62
CA ALA A 53 -17.50 -8.31 6.29
C ALA A 53 -17.65 -6.95 5.59
N TRP A 54 -18.81 -6.30 5.74
CA TRP A 54 -19.05 -4.97 5.17
C TRP A 54 -18.19 -3.90 5.82
N LEU A 55 -17.96 -3.97 7.14
CA LEU A 55 -17.05 -3.05 7.82
C LEU A 55 -15.60 -3.21 7.32
N TYR A 56 -15.16 -4.46 7.12
CA TYR A 56 -13.84 -4.76 6.55
C TYR A 56 -13.70 -4.25 5.11
N ALA A 57 -14.71 -4.46 4.27
CA ALA A 57 -14.72 -3.95 2.90
C ALA A 57 -14.71 -2.42 2.86
N PHE A 58 -15.47 -1.78 3.76
CA PHE A 58 -15.45 -0.32 3.89
C PHE A 58 -14.08 0.20 4.35
N LEU A 59 -13.40 -0.52 5.24
CA LEU A 59 -12.04 -0.19 5.69
C LEU A 59 -10.99 -0.31 4.57
N GLN A 60 -11.21 -1.13 3.55
CA GLN A 60 -10.29 -1.24 2.41
C GLN A 60 -10.20 0.05 1.59
N ILE A 61 -11.24 0.89 1.57
CA ILE A 61 -11.24 2.17 0.84
C ILE A 61 -10.18 3.14 1.39
N PRO A 62 -10.22 3.56 2.67
CA PRO A 62 -9.20 4.44 3.23
C PRO A 62 -7.82 3.80 3.26
N MET A 63 -7.71 2.48 3.41
CA MET A 63 -6.43 1.76 3.29
C MET A 63 -5.81 1.99 1.90
N THR A 64 -6.57 1.78 0.83
CA THR A 64 -6.08 1.91 -0.55
C THR A 64 -5.69 3.36 -0.85
N TRP A 65 -6.47 4.33 -0.40
CA TRP A 65 -6.12 5.75 -0.52
C TRP A 65 -4.86 6.10 0.26
N THR A 66 -4.69 5.57 1.47
CA THR A 66 -3.47 5.79 2.28
C THR A 66 -2.24 5.24 1.57
N VAL A 67 -2.35 4.05 0.98
CA VAL A 67 -1.29 3.45 0.16
C VAL A 67 -0.96 4.32 -1.05
N GLY A 68 -1.97 4.76 -1.81
CA GLY A 68 -1.78 5.64 -2.96
C GLY A 68 -1.17 6.99 -2.59
N TRP A 69 -1.58 7.57 -1.47
CA TRP A 69 -1.05 8.83 -0.94
C TRP A 69 0.41 8.69 -0.49
N ILE A 70 0.73 7.61 0.24
CA ILE A 70 2.10 7.30 0.64
C ILE A 70 3.00 7.13 -0.59
N TYR A 71 2.51 6.44 -1.62
CA TYR A 71 3.20 6.31 -2.90
C TYR A 71 3.47 7.69 -3.53
N HIS A 72 2.46 8.55 -3.62
CA HIS A 72 2.58 9.86 -4.25
C HIS A 72 3.58 10.79 -3.52
N ILE A 73 3.52 10.84 -2.18
CA ILE A 73 4.48 11.59 -1.37
C ILE A 73 5.90 11.06 -1.56
N LYS A 74 6.08 9.73 -1.62
CA LYS A 74 7.41 9.14 -1.78
C LYS A 74 7.98 9.36 -3.18
N ALA A 75 7.14 9.29 -4.23
CA ALA A 75 7.55 9.60 -5.59
C ALA A 75 8.08 11.04 -5.67
N LYS A 76 7.37 11.99 -5.08
CA LYS A 76 7.82 13.39 -5.02
C LYS A 76 9.16 13.56 -4.27
N LYS A 77 9.34 12.90 -3.13
CA LYS A 77 10.63 12.91 -2.39
C LYS A 77 11.79 12.31 -3.17
N PHE A 78 11.51 11.46 -4.16
CA PHE A 78 12.53 10.86 -5.00
C PHE A 78 12.96 11.81 -6.12
N ASP A 79 12.00 12.45 -6.77
CA ASP A 79 12.27 13.48 -7.77
C ASP A 79 13.07 14.65 -7.15
N GLU A 80 12.69 15.09 -5.94
CA GLU A 80 13.44 16.09 -5.17
C GLU A 80 14.88 15.66 -4.83
N GLN A 81 15.13 14.36 -4.67
CA GLN A 81 16.49 13.87 -4.46
C GLN A 81 17.27 13.97 -5.77
N ILE A 82 16.74 13.48 -6.89
CA ILE A 82 17.40 13.53 -8.21
C ILE A 82 17.80 14.96 -8.56
N GLU A 83 16.88 15.91 -8.39
CA GLU A 83 17.10 17.31 -8.72
C GLU A 83 18.23 17.95 -7.87
N LYS A 84 18.43 17.49 -6.63
CA LYS A 84 19.54 17.92 -5.78
C LYS A 84 20.89 17.37 -6.27
N TRP A 85 20.94 16.11 -6.69
CA TRP A 85 22.17 15.51 -7.23
C TRP A 85 22.61 16.19 -8.52
N GLU A 86 21.68 16.51 -9.43
CA GLU A 86 21.98 17.25 -10.66
C GLU A 86 22.53 18.66 -10.39
N ARG A 87 22.04 19.32 -9.34
CA ARG A 87 22.51 20.66 -8.94
C ARG A 87 23.90 20.66 -8.29
N GLU A 88 24.28 19.60 -7.59
CA GLU A 88 25.61 19.46 -6.97
C GLU A 88 26.68 19.03 -8.00
N GLU A 89 26.33 18.28 -9.05
CA GLU A 89 27.26 17.87 -10.11
C GLU A 89 27.51 18.98 -11.16
N SER A 90 26.74 20.08 -11.11
CA SER A 90 26.85 21.24 -12.00
C SER A 90 27.53 22.47 -11.38
N VAL A 91 28.07 22.34 -10.16
CA VAL A 91 28.90 23.35 -9.46
C VAL A 91 30.33 22.82 -9.35
#